data_AF-A0A0W0XML5-F1
#
_entry.id   AF-A0A0W0XML5-F1
#
_cell.length_a   1.000
_cell.length_b   1.000
_cell.length_c   1.000
_cell.angle_alpha   90.00
_cell.angle_beta   90.00
_cell.angle_gamma   90.00
#
_symmetry.space_group_name_H-M   'P 1'
#
loop_
_entity.id
_entity.type
_entity.pdbx_description
1 polymer ?
#
loop_
_entity_poly.entity_id
_entity_poly.type
_entity_poly.pdbx_seq_one_letter_code
_entity_poly.pdbx_strand_id
1 'polypeptide(L)'
;MALKVIHMDVDLRKYPDEISPFNKEDEVTLGDGHGNALKMIYFLIKTGIMTLAGGAEDYQRIVEIYEQELDPETDDYAPYAKAMDDFIHILHQAKPGLVGLLRFLGDVVADRGNNDLYTLLIYEWLLIAKIRVETMMSNHDMAFISLVLNGEYSPHIALTVGYDRLPNHQMRSTFGALFFLYHDLFPEERFIHLFSLYRSTLTLFACGKGDDNELILYTHAPVGLETLYAFYDEYKLRMTDALLATLPLPKETDNAKTCFYHLGAGELAKVIDAVNAVFASLDLRKAIDFERCYLEIFYRNGLPHSMPIECPLFRLCWNRDTSSLQAGTKVKLTLIHGHDLASPPWGKSLDNFLGKNSKGGLINLIDPWYTLPQGGLLRLNAYRYGSLALPGTPLEKAQLSYAVVNSWPEPALKKRPSIIGFFEKNNDDDTNSLLPAKPPGLNVHWR
;
A
#
# COMPACT_ATOMS: atom_id res chain seq x y z
N MET A 1 30.46 -0.27 -3.59
CA MET A 1 29.69 -1.25 -4.41
C MET A 1 29.02 -0.48 -5.54
N ALA A 2 29.10 -0.95 -6.78
CA ALA A 2 28.48 -0.24 -7.91
C ALA A 2 26.98 -0.57 -8.01
N LEU A 3 26.12 0.43 -7.90
CA LEU A 3 24.68 0.27 -8.11
C LEU A 3 24.40 0.00 -9.59
N LYS A 4 23.91 -1.20 -9.90
CA LYS A 4 23.52 -1.61 -11.25
C LYS A 4 22.00 -1.60 -11.36
N VAL A 5 21.48 -0.79 -12.29
CA VAL A 5 20.06 -0.79 -12.61
C VAL A 5 19.83 -1.71 -13.82
N ILE A 6 18.86 -2.62 -13.71
CA ILE A 6 18.53 -3.60 -14.75
C ILE A 6 17.12 -3.31 -15.24
N HIS A 7 17.00 -2.87 -16.49
CA HIS A 7 15.71 -2.73 -17.16
C HIS A 7 15.31 -4.05 -17.79
N MET A 8 14.04 -4.43 -17.62
CA MET A 8 13.50 -5.67 -18.13
C MET A 8 12.16 -5.42 -18.82
N ASP A 9 12.13 -5.62 -20.13
CA ASP A 9 10.88 -5.73 -20.89
C ASP A 9 10.59 -7.23 -21.07
N VAL A 10 9.57 -7.72 -20.37
CA VAL A 10 9.30 -9.14 -20.22
C VAL A 10 7.82 -9.44 -20.39
N ASP A 11 7.52 -10.63 -20.90
CA ASP A 11 6.18 -11.19 -20.89
C ASP A 11 6.03 -12.07 -19.66
N LEU A 12 5.26 -11.59 -18.67
CA LEU A 12 5.02 -12.31 -17.41
C LEU A 12 4.27 -13.63 -17.62
N ARG A 13 3.64 -13.86 -18.78
CA ARG A 13 2.98 -15.13 -19.09
C ARG A 13 3.95 -16.23 -19.51
N LYS A 14 5.21 -15.90 -19.72
CA LYS A 14 6.24 -16.85 -20.13
C LYS A 14 7.23 -17.07 -19.00
N TYR A 15 7.67 -18.31 -18.85
CA TYR A 15 8.78 -18.63 -17.97
C TYR A 15 10.03 -17.84 -18.40
N PRO A 16 10.87 -17.35 -17.48
CA PRO A 16 12.08 -16.61 -17.85
C PRO A 16 13.05 -17.46 -18.71
N ASP A 17 13.39 -16.97 -19.91
CA ASP A 17 14.29 -17.68 -20.84
C ASP A 17 15.72 -17.83 -20.32
N GLU A 18 16.19 -16.87 -19.52
CA GLU A 18 17.51 -16.86 -18.91
C GLU A 18 17.39 -16.59 -17.42
N ILE A 19 18.18 -17.25 -16.59
CA ILE A 19 18.24 -17.02 -15.15
C ILE A 19 19.59 -16.39 -14.82
N SER A 20 19.56 -15.27 -14.12
CA SER A 20 20.73 -14.50 -13.68
C SER A 20 20.86 -14.63 -12.16
N PRO A 21 21.46 -15.73 -11.64
CA PRO A 21 21.49 -15.98 -10.21
C PRO A 21 22.36 -14.95 -9.48
N PHE A 22 21.91 -14.55 -8.29
CA PHE A 22 22.68 -13.75 -7.35
C PHE A 22 23.48 -14.60 -6.36
N ASN A 23 24.40 -13.95 -5.64
CA ASN A 23 25.15 -14.51 -4.53
C ASN A 23 24.61 -14.02 -3.19
N LYS A 24 25.08 -14.63 -2.09
CA LYS A 24 24.64 -14.31 -0.72
C LYS A 24 25.05 -12.90 -0.26
N GLU A 25 25.95 -12.24 -0.98
CA GLU A 25 26.41 -10.87 -0.72
C GLU A 25 25.61 -9.82 -1.49
N ASP A 26 24.81 -10.24 -2.48
CA ASP A 26 24.08 -9.31 -3.34
C ASP A 26 22.81 -8.82 -2.64
N GLU A 27 22.59 -7.51 -2.73
CA GLU A 27 21.33 -6.86 -2.35
C GLU A 27 20.55 -6.51 -3.60
N VAL A 28 19.29 -6.95 -3.67
CA VAL A 28 18.44 -6.72 -4.83
C VAL A 28 17.20 -5.95 -4.43
N THR A 29 16.71 -5.11 -5.33
CA THR A 29 15.54 -4.28 -5.11
C THR A 29 14.58 -4.42 -6.29
N LEU A 30 13.34 -4.81 -6.00
CA LEU A 30 12.21 -4.73 -6.92
C LEU A 30 11.51 -3.38 -6.69
N GLY A 31 11.23 -2.66 -7.78
CA GLY A 31 10.44 -1.43 -7.75
C GLY A 31 8.97 -1.68 -7.40
N ASP A 32 8.09 -0.84 -7.95
CA ASP A 32 6.63 -0.92 -7.74
C ASP A 32 6.08 -2.34 -7.97
N GLY A 33 5.39 -2.90 -6.97
CA GLY A 33 4.83 -4.25 -7.02
C GLY A 33 3.53 -4.38 -7.82
N HIS A 34 2.74 -3.30 -7.95
CA HIS A 34 1.39 -3.27 -8.51
C HIS A 34 0.43 -4.37 -8.00
N GLY A 35 0.63 -4.89 -6.79
CA GLY A 35 -0.19 -5.98 -6.26
C GLY A 35 -0.07 -7.28 -7.09
N ASN A 36 0.96 -7.38 -7.93
CA ASN A 36 1.07 -8.41 -8.95
C ASN A 36 1.99 -9.55 -8.48
N ALA A 37 1.40 -10.57 -7.89
CA ALA A 37 2.10 -11.77 -7.43
C ALA A 37 2.87 -12.50 -8.55
N LEU A 38 2.36 -12.50 -9.79
CA LEU A 38 3.04 -13.11 -10.93
C LEU A 38 4.34 -12.39 -11.28
N LYS A 39 4.35 -11.05 -11.22
CA LYS A 39 5.55 -10.22 -11.38
C LYS A 39 6.60 -10.54 -10.31
N MET A 40 6.16 -10.72 -9.06
CA MET A 40 7.04 -11.10 -7.95
C MET A 40 7.67 -12.49 -8.18
N ILE A 41 6.87 -13.50 -8.54
CA ILE A 41 7.37 -14.86 -8.85
C ILE A 41 8.33 -14.83 -10.05
N TYR A 42 7.96 -14.17 -11.14
CA TYR A 42 8.82 -14.02 -12.32
C TYR A 42 10.18 -13.43 -11.94
N PHE A 43 10.17 -12.34 -11.16
CA PHE A 43 11.38 -11.70 -10.68
C PHE A 43 12.24 -12.65 -9.84
N LEU A 44 11.62 -13.36 -8.87
CA LEU A 44 12.34 -14.31 -8.02
C LEU A 44 12.97 -15.45 -8.83
N ILE A 45 12.30 -15.95 -9.87
CA ILE A 45 12.85 -16.99 -10.75
C ILE A 45 13.97 -16.44 -11.63
N LYS A 46 13.73 -15.30 -12.29
CA LYS A 46 14.69 -14.65 -13.19
C LYS A 46 16.01 -14.34 -12.48
N THR A 47 15.94 -14.00 -11.20
CA THR A 47 17.09 -13.66 -10.35
C THR A 47 17.69 -14.85 -9.63
N GLY A 48 17.16 -16.05 -9.86
CA GLY A 48 17.62 -17.29 -9.23
C GLY A 48 17.32 -17.38 -7.74
N ILE A 49 16.50 -16.49 -7.18
CA ILE A 49 16.09 -16.51 -5.77
C ILE A 49 15.07 -17.64 -5.52
N MET A 50 14.27 -17.99 -6.53
CA MET A 50 13.31 -19.08 -6.50
C MET A 50 13.53 -20.04 -7.67
N THR A 51 13.43 -21.34 -7.44
CA THR A 51 13.38 -22.37 -8.49
C THR A 51 12.15 -23.25 -8.27
N LEU A 52 11.22 -23.25 -9.23
CA LEU A 52 10.04 -24.12 -9.19
C LEU A 52 10.42 -25.57 -9.50
N ALA A 53 9.82 -26.54 -8.81
CA ALA A 53 10.19 -27.95 -8.94
C ALA A 53 9.84 -28.53 -10.31
N GLY A 54 8.65 -28.21 -10.83
CA GLY A 54 8.20 -28.52 -12.19
C GLY A 54 8.64 -27.49 -13.24
N GLY A 55 9.48 -26.51 -12.87
CA GLY A 55 10.03 -25.52 -13.79
C GLY A 55 8.95 -24.73 -14.55
N ALA A 56 8.97 -24.81 -15.88
CA ALA A 56 8.04 -24.07 -16.74
C ALA A 56 6.59 -24.55 -16.65
N GLU A 57 6.34 -25.83 -16.32
CA GLU A 57 4.98 -26.36 -16.17
C GLU A 57 4.29 -25.77 -14.93
N ASP A 58 4.98 -25.78 -13.79
CA ASP A 58 4.50 -25.14 -12.56
C ASP A 58 4.27 -23.63 -12.76
N TYR A 59 5.16 -22.97 -13.49
CA TYR A 59 5.02 -21.55 -13.79
C TYR A 59 3.78 -21.28 -14.64
N GLN A 60 3.54 -22.08 -15.69
CA GLN A 60 2.35 -21.95 -16.51
C GLN A 60 1.08 -22.17 -15.70
N ARG A 61 1.12 -23.12 -14.76
CA ARG A 61 0.01 -23.33 -13.82
C ARG A 61 -0.24 -22.11 -12.92
N ILE A 62 0.83 -21.48 -12.41
CA ILE A 62 0.73 -20.23 -11.66
C ILE A 62 0.11 -19.11 -12.52
N VAL A 63 0.50 -18.98 -13.80
CA VAL A 63 -0.09 -18.00 -14.72
C VAL A 63 -1.59 -18.23 -14.87
N GLU A 64 -2.02 -19.47 -15.12
CA GLU A 64 -3.44 -19.83 -15.23
C GLU A 64 -4.22 -19.50 -13.95
N ILE A 65 -3.68 -19.82 -12.79
CA ILE A 65 -4.29 -19.51 -11.48
C ILE A 65 -4.39 -17.99 -11.27
N TYR A 66 -3.33 -17.24 -11.62
CA TYR A 66 -3.29 -15.80 -11.48
C TYR A 66 -4.22 -15.08 -12.46
N GLU A 67 -4.45 -15.64 -13.65
CA GLU A 67 -5.35 -15.06 -14.66
C GLU A 67 -6.79 -15.53 -14.52
N GLN A 68 -7.07 -16.50 -13.64
CA GLN A 68 -8.42 -16.96 -13.38
C GLN A 68 -9.32 -15.80 -12.92
N GLU A 69 -10.41 -15.60 -13.65
CA GLU A 69 -11.43 -14.61 -13.30
C GLU A 69 -12.29 -15.12 -12.16
N LEU A 70 -12.47 -14.26 -11.14
CA LEU A 70 -13.31 -14.56 -10.00
C LEU A 70 -14.76 -14.19 -10.34
N ASP A 71 -15.65 -15.18 -10.30
CA ASP A 71 -17.08 -14.98 -10.46
C ASP A 71 -17.74 -15.09 -9.07
N PRO A 72 -18.17 -13.97 -8.46
CA PRO A 72 -18.86 -14.01 -7.17
C PRO A 72 -20.25 -14.67 -7.24
N GLU A 73 -20.84 -14.79 -8.43
CA GLU A 73 -22.20 -15.31 -8.63
C GLU A 73 -22.23 -16.79 -9.05
N THR A 74 -21.06 -17.45 -9.15
CA THR A 74 -20.99 -18.88 -9.46
C THR A 74 -21.56 -19.74 -8.33
N ASP A 75 -22.27 -20.80 -8.70
CA ASP A 75 -22.75 -21.82 -7.75
C ASP A 75 -21.67 -22.86 -7.38
N ASP A 76 -20.55 -22.91 -8.11
CA ASP A 76 -19.45 -23.84 -7.87
C ASP A 76 -18.12 -23.10 -7.65
N TYR A 77 -17.68 -23.09 -6.39
CA TYR A 77 -16.40 -22.50 -5.99
C TYR A 77 -15.24 -23.51 -5.94
N ALA A 78 -15.48 -24.80 -6.20
CA ALA A 78 -14.43 -25.83 -6.15
C ALA A 78 -13.22 -25.54 -7.07
N PRO A 79 -13.38 -24.96 -8.27
CA PRO A 79 -12.24 -24.58 -9.11
C PRO A 79 -11.31 -23.57 -8.44
N TYR A 80 -11.82 -22.60 -7.69
CA TYR A 80 -11.02 -21.58 -6.99
C TYR A 80 -10.28 -22.18 -5.78
N ALA A 81 -10.96 -23.02 -5.01
CA ALA A 81 -10.32 -23.76 -3.91
C ALA A 81 -9.15 -24.61 -4.42
N LYS A 82 -9.38 -25.36 -5.51
CA LYS A 82 -8.33 -26.15 -6.15
C LYS A 82 -7.18 -25.27 -6.67
N ALA A 83 -7.48 -24.12 -7.28
CA ALA A 83 -6.46 -23.20 -7.77
C ALA A 83 -5.57 -22.67 -6.62
N MET A 84 -6.17 -22.33 -5.48
CA MET A 84 -5.43 -21.93 -4.28
C MET A 84 -4.55 -23.07 -3.73
N ASP A 85 -5.10 -24.28 -3.63
CA ASP A 85 -4.35 -25.47 -3.18
C ASP A 85 -3.17 -25.78 -4.10
N ASP A 86 -3.37 -25.73 -5.42
CA ASP A 86 -2.31 -25.92 -6.41
C ASP A 86 -1.22 -24.84 -6.25
N PHE A 87 -1.60 -23.58 -6.05
CA PHE A 87 -0.64 -22.47 -5.85
C PHE A 87 0.22 -22.68 -4.61
N ILE A 88 -0.40 -23.03 -3.47
CA ILE A 88 0.29 -23.35 -2.22
C ILE A 88 1.23 -24.54 -2.41
N HIS A 89 0.75 -25.59 -3.09
CA HIS A 89 1.54 -26.78 -3.36
C HIS A 89 2.81 -26.48 -4.16
N ILE A 90 2.69 -25.69 -5.23
CA ILE A 90 3.83 -25.28 -6.07
C ILE A 90 4.84 -24.47 -5.25
N LEU A 91 4.38 -23.50 -4.44
CA LEU A 91 5.28 -22.73 -3.57
C LEU A 91 5.98 -23.60 -2.53
N HIS A 92 5.30 -24.58 -1.92
CA HIS A 92 5.92 -25.50 -0.97
C HIS A 92 7.04 -26.36 -1.58
N GLN A 93 6.98 -26.64 -2.88
CA GLN A 93 8.01 -27.40 -3.59
C GLN A 93 9.14 -26.52 -4.14
N ALA A 94 8.92 -25.22 -4.24
CA ALA A 94 9.90 -24.28 -4.75
C ALA A 94 11.14 -24.21 -3.83
N LYS A 95 12.33 -24.20 -4.45
CA LYS A 95 13.61 -24.18 -3.76
C LYS A 95 14.18 -22.76 -3.71
N PRO A 96 14.71 -22.33 -2.56
CA PRO A 96 15.35 -21.03 -2.46
C PRO A 96 16.75 -21.06 -3.08
N GLY A 97 17.11 -19.97 -3.75
CA GLY A 97 18.47 -19.67 -4.15
C GLY A 97 19.16 -18.71 -3.18
N LEU A 98 20.25 -18.10 -3.62
CA LEU A 98 21.08 -17.22 -2.79
C LEU A 98 20.77 -15.75 -3.07
N VAL A 99 20.59 -14.99 -1.99
CA VAL A 99 20.53 -13.52 -1.99
C VAL A 99 20.88 -13.04 -0.59
N GLY A 100 21.58 -11.90 -0.48
CA GLY A 100 21.87 -11.30 0.82
C GLY A 100 20.67 -10.57 1.41
N LEU A 101 19.99 -9.78 0.58
CA LEU A 101 18.82 -9.00 0.95
C LEU A 101 17.93 -8.74 -0.26
N LEU A 102 16.63 -9.00 -0.09
CA LEU A 102 15.59 -8.69 -1.05
C LEU A 102 14.77 -7.49 -0.55
N ARG A 103 14.70 -6.42 -1.35
CA ARG A 103 13.88 -5.25 -1.05
C ARG A 103 12.72 -5.10 -2.03
N PHE A 104 11.55 -4.75 -1.52
CA PHE A 104 10.39 -4.32 -2.30
C PHE A 104 10.12 -2.84 -2.01
N LEU A 105 9.99 -2.01 -3.05
CA LEU A 105 9.74 -0.57 -2.87
C LEU A 105 8.27 -0.21 -2.67
N GLY A 106 7.46 -1.16 -2.18
CA GLY A 106 6.05 -0.96 -1.86
C GLY A 106 5.09 -1.32 -3.01
N ASP A 107 3.81 -1.03 -2.80
CA ASP A 107 2.70 -1.38 -3.71
C ASP A 107 2.63 -2.88 -4.01
N VAL A 108 3.03 -3.71 -3.05
CA VAL A 108 3.04 -5.17 -3.20
C VAL A 108 1.67 -5.78 -2.91
N VAL A 109 0.81 -5.08 -2.17
CA VAL A 109 -0.56 -5.46 -1.87
C VAL A 109 -1.52 -4.30 -2.15
N ALA A 110 -2.81 -4.60 -2.26
CA ALA A 110 -3.87 -3.63 -2.44
C ALA A 110 -3.69 -2.67 -3.61
N ASP A 111 -3.12 -3.18 -4.70
CA ASP A 111 -3.01 -2.47 -5.97
C ASP A 111 -3.80 -3.25 -7.08
N ARG A 112 -3.51 -3.01 -8.36
CA ARG A 112 -4.26 -3.44 -9.54
C ARG A 112 -4.13 -4.92 -9.89
N GLY A 113 -3.24 -5.66 -9.23
CA GLY A 113 -3.08 -7.10 -9.44
C GLY A 113 -4.32 -7.93 -9.10
N ASN A 114 -4.24 -9.25 -9.25
CA ASN A 114 -5.42 -10.12 -9.12
C ASN A 114 -5.81 -10.38 -7.65
N ASN A 115 -4.89 -10.86 -6.82
CA ASN A 115 -5.22 -11.36 -5.49
C ASN A 115 -4.04 -11.23 -4.49
N ASP A 116 -4.25 -10.50 -3.39
CA ASP A 116 -3.25 -10.28 -2.34
C ASP A 116 -2.88 -11.56 -1.57
N LEU A 117 -3.74 -12.58 -1.52
CA LEU A 117 -3.40 -13.87 -0.90
C LEU A 117 -2.18 -14.51 -1.56
N TYR A 118 -2.05 -14.41 -2.88
CA TYR A 118 -0.90 -14.93 -3.61
C TYR A 118 0.38 -14.20 -3.20
N THR A 119 0.34 -12.87 -3.09
CA THR A 119 1.47 -12.08 -2.59
C THR A 119 1.84 -12.51 -1.17
N LEU A 120 0.86 -12.61 -0.27
CA LEU A 120 1.09 -12.97 1.12
C LEU A 120 1.70 -14.38 1.29
N LEU A 121 1.29 -15.34 0.47
CA LEU A 121 1.88 -16.69 0.44
C LEU A 121 3.34 -16.67 -0.06
N ILE A 122 3.68 -15.79 -1.01
CA ILE A 122 5.08 -15.60 -1.43
C ILE A 122 5.92 -15.04 -0.27
N TYR A 123 5.39 -14.07 0.49
CA TYR A 123 6.07 -13.56 1.69
C TYR A 123 6.33 -14.66 2.72
N GLU A 124 5.35 -15.52 2.97
CA GLU A 124 5.57 -16.67 3.84
C GLU A 124 6.69 -17.58 3.32
N TRP A 125 6.67 -17.92 2.03
CA TRP A 125 7.72 -18.74 1.43
C TRP A 125 9.11 -18.11 1.60
N LEU A 126 9.25 -16.80 1.38
CA LEU A 126 10.50 -16.06 1.56
C LEU A 126 11.02 -16.17 3.01
N LEU A 127 10.13 -16.02 3.99
CA LEU A 127 10.50 -16.07 5.41
C LEU A 127 10.81 -17.49 5.89
N ILE A 128 10.07 -18.50 5.43
CA ILE A 128 10.38 -19.92 5.70
C ILE A 128 11.75 -20.28 5.10
N ALA A 129 12.03 -19.78 3.90
CA ALA A 129 13.33 -19.92 3.23
C ALA A 129 14.47 -19.12 3.90
N LYS A 130 14.17 -18.33 4.96
CA LYS A 130 15.12 -17.46 5.67
C LYS A 130 15.78 -16.42 4.76
N ILE A 131 15.08 -15.99 3.71
CA ILE A 131 15.51 -14.87 2.89
C ILE A 131 15.23 -13.59 3.69
N ARG A 132 16.23 -12.72 3.78
CA ARG A 132 16.05 -11.41 4.42
C ARG A 132 15.24 -10.53 3.48
N VAL A 133 14.10 -10.04 3.95
CA VAL A 133 13.16 -9.22 3.18
C VAL A 133 12.91 -7.89 3.88
N GLU A 134 12.93 -6.80 3.11
CA GLU A 134 12.49 -5.47 3.54
C GLU A 134 11.47 -4.93 2.54
N THR A 135 10.35 -4.41 3.04
CA THR A 135 9.26 -3.86 2.22
C THR A 135 9.03 -2.40 2.63
N MET A 136 9.19 -1.48 1.70
CA MET A 136 8.95 -0.06 1.98
C MET A 136 7.46 0.16 2.09
N MET A 137 7.02 0.82 3.16
CA MET A 137 5.62 1.20 3.31
C MET A 137 5.18 2.11 2.15
N SER A 138 4.13 1.73 1.43
CA SER A 138 3.47 2.54 0.42
C SER A 138 2.08 3.03 0.81
N ASN A 139 1.47 3.82 -0.07
CA ASN A 139 0.08 4.20 0.04
C ASN A 139 -0.88 3.00 -0.10
N HIS A 140 -0.60 2.06 -0.99
CA HIS A 140 -1.41 0.86 -1.15
C HIS A 140 -1.23 -0.11 0.04
N ASP A 141 0.01 -0.29 0.52
CA ASP A 141 0.30 -1.06 1.73
C ASP A 141 -0.46 -0.50 2.95
N MET A 142 -0.45 0.83 3.11
CA MET A 142 -1.21 1.52 4.16
C MET A 142 -2.73 1.27 4.05
N ALA A 143 -3.28 1.31 2.84
CA ALA A 143 -4.70 1.03 2.61
C ALA A 143 -5.06 -0.43 2.95
N PHE A 144 -4.21 -1.39 2.57
CA PHE A 144 -4.36 -2.80 2.94
C PHE A 144 -4.37 -3.00 4.46
N ILE A 145 -3.37 -2.43 5.15
CA ILE A 145 -3.23 -2.55 6.60
C ILE A 145 -4.43 -1.90 7.31
N SER A 146 -4.91 -0.75 6.83
CA SER A 146 -6.10 -0.08 7.37
C SER A 146 -7.31 -1.01 7.34
N LEU A 147 -7.57 -1.61 6.17
CA LEU A 147 -8.69 -2.51 5.96
C LEU A 147 -8.63 -3.72 6.90
N VAL A 148 -7.46 -4.37 6.95
CA VAL A 148 -7.21 -5.55 7.80
C VAL A 148 -7.35 -5.21 9.28
N LEU A 149 -6.70 -4.14 9.73
CA LEU A 149 -6.69 -3.79 11.14
C LEU A 149 -8.04 -3.27 11.60
N ASN A 150 -8.78 -2.49 10.83
CA ASN A 150 -10.05 -1.93 11.31
C ASN A 150 -11.20 -2.95 11.31
N GLY A 151 -10.96 -4.19 10.87
CA GLY A 151 -12.03 -5.17 10.68
C GLY A 151 -13.05 -4.68 9.64
N GLU A 152 -12.62 -3.75 8.80
CA GLU A 152 -13.41 -3.11 7.75
C GLU A 152 -13.46 -4.01 6.50
N TYR A 153 -13.42 -5.33 6.69
CA TYR A 153 -13.71 -6.37 5.68
C TYR A 153 -15.16 -6.32 5.18
N SER A 154 -15.96 -5.39 5.71
CA SER A 154 -17.34 -5.19 5.29
C SER A 154 -17.38 -4.69 3.84
N PRO A 155 -18.12 -5.35 2.93
CA PRO A 155 -18.29 -4.90 1.54
C PRO A 155 -18.88 -3.48 1.41
N HIS A 156 -19.32 -2.87 2.51
CA HIS A 156 -19.81 -1.49 2.56
C HIS A 156 -18.70 -0.42 2.61
N ILE A 157 -17.45 -0.77 2.93
CA ILE A 157 -16.33 0.19 2.98
C ILE A 157 -15.58 0.29 1.66
N ALA A 158 -15.66 -0.76 0.83
CA ALA A 158 -15.35 -0.67 -0.60
C ALA A 158 -16.05 0.53 -1.26
N LEU A 159 -17.25 0.91 -0.79
CA LEU A 159 -18.00 2.05 -1.35
C LEU A 159 -17.57 3.42 -0.80
N THR A 160 -16.97 3.52 0.39
CA THR A 160 -16.69 4.84 1.02
C THR A 160 -15.40 5.50 0.56
N VAL A 161 -14.48 4.75 -0.04
CA VAL A 161 -13.27 5.30 -0.66
C VAL A 161 -13.51 5.66 -2.15
N GLY A 162 -14.78 5.73 -2.58
CA GLY A 162 -15.16 6.16 -3.94
C GLY A 162 -14.94 5.09 -5.01
N TYR A 163 -14.91 3.82 -4.62
CA TYR A 163 -14.62 2.70 -5.52
C TYR A 163 -15.90 1.98 -5.97
N ASP A 164 -16.49 2.51 -7.04
CA ASP A 164 -17.45 1.77 -7.84
C ASP A 164 -16.77 0.56 -8.52
N ARG A 165 -17.59 -0.43 -8.88
CA ARG A 165 -17.28 -1.66 -9.65
C ARG A 165 -16.77 -1.39 -11.08
N LEU A 166 -15.93 -0.37 -11.26
CA LEU A 166 -15.33 0.02 -12.53
C LEU A 166 -14.08 -0.83 -12.78
N PRO A 167 -13.83 -1.26 -14.02
CA PRO A 167 -12.70 -2.12 -14.41
C PRO A 167 -11.29 -1.55 -14.12
N ASN A 168 -11.17 -0.34 -13.59
CA ASN A 168 -9.90 0.35 -13.28
C ASN A 168 -9.63 0.46 -11.77
N HIS A 169 -10.07 -0.52 -10.98
CA HIS A 169 -9.92 -0.47 -9.53
C HIS A 169 -8.45 -0.49 -9.10
N GLN A 170 -8.05 0.53 -8.35
CA GLN A 170 -6.66 0.71 -7.93
C GLN A 170 -6.25 -0.21 -6.78
N MET A 171 -7.16 -1.01 -6.21
CA MET A 171 -6.88 -2.01 -5.16
C MET A 171 -7.51 -3.38 -5.48
N ARG A 172 -7.58 -3.75 -6.77
CA ARG A 172 -8.22 -5.00 -7.23
C ARG A 172 -7.72 -6.23 -6.48
N SER A 173 -6.42 -6.30 -6.21
CA SER A 173 -5.78 -7.44 -5.54
C SER A 173 -6.36 -7.73 -4.15
N THR A 174 -6.75 -6.71 -3.39
CA THR A 174 -7.40 -6.90 -2.09
C THR A 174 -8.76 -7.52 -2.22
N PHE A 175 -9.55 -7.16 -3.25
CA PHE A 175 -10.83 -7.82 -3.48
C PHE A 175 -10.67 -9.29 -3.84
N GLY A 176 -9.60 -9.65 -4.55
CA GLY A 176 -9.25 -11.05 -4.76
C GLY A 176 -9.07 -11.79 -3.43
N ALA A 177 -8.36 -11.20 -2.47
CA ALA A 177 -8.21 -11.82 -1.15
C ALA A 177 -9.54 -11.89 -0.39
N LEU A 178 -10.32 -10.80 -0.40
CA LEU A 178 -11.63 -10.74 0.26
C LEU A 178 -12.62 -11.74 -0.30
N PHE A 179 -12.59 -12.03 -1.60
CA PHE A 179 -13.41 -13.08 -2.22
C PHE A 179 -13.18 -14.43 -1.55
N PHE A 180 -11.92 -14.85 -1.39
CA PHE A 180 -11.60 -16.13 -0.76
C PHE A 180 -12.00 -16.18 0.71
N LEU A 181 -11.89 -15.06 1.44
CA LEU A 181 -12.32 -14.98 2.84
C LEU A 181 -13.85 -14.99 2.96
N TYR A 182 -14.55 -14.24 2.11
CA TYR A 182 -16.01 -14.11 2.15
C TYR A 182 -16.74 -15.42 1.81
N HIS A 183 -16.17 -16.21 0.90
CA HIS A 183 -16.73 -17.49 0.48
C HIS A 183 -16.16 -18.70 1.25
N ASP A 184 -15.47 -18.48 2.38
CA ASP A 184 -14.85 -19.52 3.21
C ASP A 184 -13.88 -20.45 2.44
N LEU A 185 -13.29 -19.96 1.36
CA LEU A 185 -12.31 -20.69 0.53
C LEU A 185 -10.89 -20.61 1.08
N PHE A 186 -10.66 -19.71 2.05
CA PHE A 186 -9.39 -19.58 2.75
C PHE A 186 -9.62 -19.24 4.22
N PRO A 187 -9.00 -19.93 5.19
CA PRO A 187 -9.27 -19.69 6.61
C PRO A 187 -8.82 -18.29 7.07
N GLU A 188 -9.69 -17.58 7.79
CA GLU A 188 -9.39 -16.24 8.33
C GLU A 188 -8.15 -16.24 9.24
N GLU A 189 -8.03 -17.21 10.14
CA GLU A 189 -6.86 -17.33 11.02
C GLU A 189 -5.55 -17.46 10.24
N ARG A 190 -5.59 -18.18 9.12
CA ARG A 190 -4.44 -18.34 8.22
C ARG A 190 -4.11 -17.02 7.54
N PHE A 191 -5.11 -16.27 7.10
CA PHE A 191 -4.91 -14.93 6.53
C PHE A 191 -4.30 -13.96 7.53
N ILE A 192 -4.79 -13.92 8.79
CA ILE A 192 -4.23 -13.09 9.85
C ILE A 192 -2.77 -13.45 10.14
N HIS A 193 -2.45 -14.75 10.13
CA HIS A 193 -1.07 -15.19 10.24
C HIS A 193 -0.20 -14.68 9.08
N LEU A 194 -0.63 -14.86 7.83
CA LEU A 194 0.11 -14.37 6.65
C LEU A 194 0.28 -12.84 6.66
N PHE A 195 -0.76 -12.10 7.06
CA PHE A 195 -0.68 -10.66 7.26
C PHE A 195 0.38 -10.28 8.31
N SER A 196 0.46 -11.02 9.42
CA SER A 196 1.47 -10.76 10.45
C SER A 196 2.90 -10.98 9.95
N LEU A 197 3.10 -11.97 9.08
CA LEU A 197 4.38 -12.25 8.42
C LEU A 197 4.77 -11.11 7.49
N TYR A 198 3.87 -10.70 6.59
CA TYR A 198 4.07 -9.54 5.71
C TYR A 198 4.36 -8.27 6.51
N ARG A 199 3.56 -7.98 7.55
CA ARG A 199 3.74 -6.80 8.39
C ARG A 199 5.14 -6.75 9.02
N SER A 200 5.72 -7.91 9.34
CA SER A 200 7.06 -8.00 9.94
C SER A 200 8.20 -7.59 8.99
N THR A 201 7.95 -7.49 7.68
CA THR A 201 8.94 -7.04 6.69
C THR A 201 8.86 -5.54 6.41
N LEU A 202 7.85 -4.84 6.95
CA LEU A 202 7.61 -3.42 6.66
C LEU A 202 8.65 -2.51 7.32
N THR A 203 9.12 -1.54 6.55
CA THR A 203 10.03 -0.48 6.99
C THR A 203 9.63 0.85 6.36
N LEU A 204 9.97 1.96 7.02
CA LEU A 204 9.75 3.31 6.46
C LEU A 204 10.87 3.68 5.47
N PHE A 205 12.10 3.37 5.84
CA PHE A 205 13.29 3.63 5.04
C PHE A 205 14.17 2.40 5.05
N ALA A 206 14.83 2.12 3.94
CA ALA A 206 16.02 1.26 3.94
C ALA A 206 17.23 2.04 3.49
N CYS A 207 18.42 1.55 3.84
CA CYS A 207 19.65 2.13 3.35
C CYS A 207 20.68 1.08 2.93
N GLY A 208 21.47 1.46 1.94
CA GLY A 208 22.68 0.77 1.52
C GLY A 208 23.88 1.72 1.64
N LYS A 209 25.08 1.13 1.61
CA LYS A 209 26.33 1.90 1.67
C LYS A 209 26.98 1.96 0.29
N GLY A 210 27.15 3.18 -0.22
CA GLY A 210 27.93 3.42 -1.42
C GLY A 210 29.42 3.61 -1.13
N ASP A 211 30.14 4.19 -2.08
CA ASP A 211 31.56 4.52 -1.92
C ASP A 211 31.73 5.89 -1.24
N ASP A 212 32.87 6.18 -0.60
CA ASP A 212 33.24 7.53 -0.10
C ASP A 212 32.15 8.32 0.66
N ASN A 213 31.65 7.76 1.77
CA ASN A 213 30.59 8.37 2.59
C ASN A 213 29.27 8.60 1.84
N GLU A 214 28.95 7.74 0.87
CA GLU A 214 27.65 7.71 0.20
C GLU A 214 26.62 6.87 0.97
N LEU A 215 25.42 7.45 1.12
CA LEU A 215 24.22 6.78 1.60
C LEU A 215 23.31 6.52 0.39
N ILE A 216 22.94 5.27 0.17
CA ILE A 216 21.89 4.91 -0.76
C ILE A 216 20.60 4.80 0.05
N LEU A 217 19.65 5.71 -0.16
CA LEU A 217 18.37 5.74 0.55
C LEU A 217 17.28 5.10 -0.31
N TYR A 218 16.56 4.14 0.25
CA TYR A 218 15.45 3.45 -0.40
C TYR A 218 14.13 3.86 0.25
N THR A 219 13.18 4.29 -0.56
CA THR A 219 11.83 4.69 -0.13
C THR A 219 10.78 4.26 -1.14
N HIS A 220 9.49 4.30 -0.75
CA HIS A 220 8.42 4.08 -1.70
C HIS A 220 8.26 5.29 -2.65
N ALA A 221 7.86 6.45 -2.13
CA ALA A 221 7.76 7.70 -2.88
C ALA A 221 9.09 8.50 -2.83
N PRO A 222 9.36 9.40 -3.78
CA PRO A 222 10.57 10.21 -3.75
C PRO A 222 10.55 11.18 -2.57
N VAL A 223 11.46 11.00 -1.61
CA VAL A 223 11.63 11.89 -0.45
C VAL A 223 13.10 12.13 -0.13
N GLY A 224 13.42 13.25 0.51
CA GLY A 224 14.78 13.57 0.96
C GLY A 224 14.97 13.42 2.47
N LEU A 225 16.13 13.89 2.95
CA LEU A 225 16.48 13.88 4.36
C LEU A 225 15.55 14.74 5.23
N GLU A 226 14.82 15.70 4.64
CA GLU A 226 13.81 16.46 5.36
C GLU A 226 12.66 15.58 5.88
N THR A 227 12.25 14.57 5.11
CA THR A 227 11.21 13.62 5.56
C THR A 227 11.76 12.69 6.64
N LEU A 228 12.99 12.20 6.49
CA LEU A 228 13.64 11.39 7.54
C LEU A 228 13.81 12.18 8.85
N TYR A 229 14.19 13.46 8.76
CA TYR A 229 14.26 14.34 9.93
C TYR A 229 12.90 14.51 10.58
N ALA A 230 11.83 14.70 9.81
CA ALA A 230 10.47 14.82 10.34
C ALA A 230 10.06 13.57 11.13
N PHE A 231 10.34 12.38 10.61
CA PHE A 231 10.13 11.13 11.38
C PHE A 231 10.97 11.07 12.64
N TYR A 232 12.26 11.41 12.57
CA TYR A 232 13.10 11.45 13.76
C TYR A 232 12.53 12.41 14.82
N ASP A 233 12.12 13.61 14.41
CA ASP A 233 11.58 14.64 15.30
C ASP A 233 10.28 14.20 15.97
N GLU A 234 9.41 13.53 15.21
CA GLU A 234 8.16 12.95 15.72
C GLU A 234 8.42 11.75 16.67
N TYR A 235 9.35 10.87 16.32
CA TYR A 235 9.55 9.58 17.00
C TYR A 235 10.54 9.64 18.15
N LYS A 236 11.41 10.65 18.25
CA LYS A 236 12.42 10.76 19.31
C LYS A 236 11.83 10.68 20.72
N LEU A 237 10.61 11.16 20.93
CA LEU A 237 9.90 11.09 22.23
C LEU A 237 9.45 9.66 22.60
N ARG A 238 9.43 8.74 21.62
CA ARG A 238 9.10 7.33 21.78
C ARG A 238 10.34 6.43 21.78
N MET A 239 11.52 6.98 21.49
CA MET A 239 12.78 6.25 21.53
C MET A 239 13.21 6.04 22.99
N THR A 240 13.87 4.90 23.25
CA THR A 240 14.47 4.63 24.57
C THR A 240 15.72 5.49 24.76
N ASP A 241 16.11 5.77 26.00
CA ASP A 241 17.36 6.48 26.31
C ASP A 241 18.58 5.79 25.71
N ALA A 242 18.58 4.45 25.70
CA ALA A 242 19.64 3.64 25.10
C ALA A 242 19.73 3.88 23.58
N LEU A 243 18.60 3.93 22.88
CA LEU A 243 18.56 4.19 21.44
C LEU A 243 19.00 5.63 21.13
N LEU A 244 18.47 6.62 21.85
CA LEU A 244 18.87 8.03 21.72
C LEU A 244 20.37 8.22 21.97
N ALA A 245 20.96 7.51 22.93
CA ALA A 245 22.39 7.58 23.23
C ALA A 245 23.29 7.06 22.09
N THR A 246 22.74 6.27 21.16
CA THR A 246 23.49 5.83 19.96
C THR A 246 23.49 6.85 18.82
N LEU A 247 22.60 7.85 18.88
CA LEU A 247 22.41 8.83 17.82
C LEU A 247 23.37 10.02 18.01
N PRO A 248 24.05 10.47 16.94
CA PRO A 248 24.99 11.60 16.98
C PRO A 248 24.27 12.95 16.87
N LEU A 249 23.16 13.12 17.59
CA LEU A 249 22.35 14.33 17.57
C LEU A 249 22.33 14.97 18.96
N PRO A 250 22.39 16.32 19.05
CA PRO A 250 22.30 17.01 20.34
C PRO A 250 20.92 16.77 20.96
N LYS A 251 20.87 16.69 22.30
CA LYS A 251 19.62 16.58 23.05
C LYS A 251 18.75 17.85 22.96
N GLU A 252 19.37 19.00 22.71
CA GLU A 252 18.72 20.31 22.62
C GLU A 252 18.20 20.60 21.21
N THR A 253 17.01 21.21 21.13
CA THR A 253 16.21 21.34 19.90
C THR A 253 16.74 22.35 18.90
N ASP A 254 17.36 23.44 19.37
CA ASP A 254 17.55 24.63 18.54
C ASP A 254 18.56 24.42 17.41
N ASN A 255 19.43 23.41 17.53
CA ASN A 255 20.42 23.04 16.51
C ASN A 255 20.26 21.63 15.95
N ALA A 256 19.30 20.83 16.45
CA ALA A 256 19.16 19.42 16.09
C ALA A 256 18.97 19.22 14.57
N LYS A 257 18.14 20.07 13.95
CA LYS A 257 17.91 20.05 12.50
C LYS A 257 19.18 20.34 11.71
N THR A 258 19.94 21.37 12.09
CA THR A 258 21.20 21.73 11.42
C THR A 258 22.23 20.60 11.56
N CYS A 259 22.39 20.05 12.76
CA CYS A 259 23.27 18.91 13.00
C CYS A 259 22.87 17.68 12.16
N PHE A 260 21.58 17.43 12.00
CA PHE A 260 21.05 16.32 11.21
C PHE A 260 21.54 16.34 9.76
N TYR A 261 21.47 17.49 9.08
CA TYR A 261 21.91 17.61 7.69
C TYR A 261 23.45 17.59 7.53
N HIS A 262 24.19 17.58 8.63
CA HIS A 262 25.64 17.43 8.67
C HIS A 262 26.10 16.02 9.06
N LEU A 263 25.18 15.08 9.28
CA LEU A 263 25.53 13.69 9.56
C LEU A 263 26.15 12.99 8.35
N GLY A 264 27.08 12.07 8.60
CA GLY A 264 27.64 11.16 7.61
C GLY A 264 26.73 9.95 7.33
N ALA A 265 27.08 9.13 6.34
CA ALA A 265 26.27 7.98 5.93
C ALA A 265 26.04 6.97 7.07
N GLY A 266 27.09 6.63 7.82
CA GLY A 266 26.99 5.69 8.94
C GLY A 266 26.18 6.25 10.13
N GLU A 267 26.09 7.57 10.25
CA GLU A 267 25.31 8.24 11.29
C GLU A 267 23.83 8.31 10.91
N LEU A 268 23.53 8.62 9.65
CA LEU A 268 22.17 8.58 9.09
C LEU A 268 21.59 7.16 9.08
N ALA A 269 22.40 6.14 8.82
CA ALA A 269 21.97 4.74 8.92
C ALA A 269 21.45 4.41 10.34
N LYS A 270 22.12 4.87 11.39
CA LYS A 270 21.66 4.68 12.77
C LYS A 270 20.33 5.39 13.06
N VAL A 271 20.13 6.58 12.47
CA VAL A 271 18.84 7.29 12.56
C VAL A 271 17.74 6.47 11.89
N ILE A 272 17.99 5.94 10.68
CA ILE A 272 17.04 5.09 9.95
C ILE A 272 16.67 3.86 10.78
N ASP A 273 17.66 3.17 11.35
CA ASP A 273 17.44 2.02 12.22
C ASP A 273 16.58 2.39 13.44
N ALA A 274 16.85 3.54 14.07
CA ALA A 274 16.09 4.02 15.22
C ALA A 274 14.63 4.37 14.86
N VAL A 275 14.41 5.04 13.72
CA VAL A 275 13.07 5.38 13.21
C VAL A 275 12.28 4.10 12.90
N ASN A 276 12.89 3.14 12.21
CA ASN A 276 12.25 1.85 11.91
C ASN A 276 11.95 1.03 13.17
N ALA A 277 12.83 1.07 14.19
CA ALA A 277 12.59 0.39 15.46
C ALA A 277 11.36 0.94 16.19
N VAL A 278 11.18 2.27 16.20
CA VAL A 278 9.96 2.88 16.74
C VAL A 278 8.76 2.47 15.89
N PHE A 279 8.86 2.58 14.56
CA PHE A 279 7.79 2.21 13.63
C PHE A 279 7.30 0.76 13.82
N ALA A 280 8.21 -0.20 13.95
CA ALA A 280 7.89 -1.61 14.17
C ALA A 280 7.11 -1.86 15.47
N SER A 281 7.27 -0.99 16.47
CA SER A 281 6.56 -1.05 17.75
C SER A 281 5.20 -0.33 17.76
N LEU A 282 4.87 0.40 16.69
CA LEU A 282 3.65 1.20 16.66
C LEU A 282 2.38 0.34 16.57
N ASP A 283 1.35 0.84 17.24
CA ASP A 283 -0.03 0.50 16.92
C ASP A 283 -0.40 1.13 15.58
N LEU A 284 -0.18 0.38 14.49
CA LEU A 284 -0.42 0.85 13.12
C LEU A 284 -1.86 1.31 12.90
N ARG A 285 -2.84 0.79 13.66
CA ARG A 285 -4.23 1.27 13.54
C ARG A 285 -4.32 2.76 13.86
N LYS A 286 -3.72 3.18 14.98
CA LYS A 286 -3.70 4.59 15.40
C LYS A 286 -2.86 5.47 14.47
N ALA A 287 -1.73 4.95 14.00
CA ALA A 287 -0.88 5.68 13.06
C ALA A 287 -1.62 5.97 11.75
N ILE A 288 -2.33 4.98 11.21
CA ILE A 288 -3.08 5.09 9.96
C ILE A 288 -4.36 5.91 10.14
N ASP A 289 -5.07 5.77 11.26
CA ASP A 289 -6.28 6.57 11.53
C ASP A 289 -5.97 8.08 11.53
N PHE A 290 -4.81 8.46 12.05
CA PHE A 290 -4.35 9.85 11.99
C PHE A 290 -4.17 10.33 10.54
N GLU A 291 -3.57 9.49 9.69
CA GLU A 291 -3.38 9.79 8.27
C GLU A 291 -4.69 9.78 7.46
N ARG A 292 -5.67 8.98 7.86
CA ARG A 292 -7.01 8.95 7.24
C ARG A 292 -7.68 10.32 7.29
N CYS A 293 -7.52 11.06 8.38
CA CYS A 293 -8.04 12.44 8.47
C CYS A 293 -7.44 13.35 7.40
N TYR A 294 -6.16 13.20 7.06
CA TYR A 294 -5.52 13.97 6.00
C TYR A 294 -6.00 13.55 4.62
N LEU A 295 -6.15 12.24 4.38
CA LEU A 295 -6.74 11.74 3.13
C LEU A 295 -8.13 12.31 2.89
N GLU A 296 -9.01 12.32 3.89
CA GLU A 296 -10.35 12.90 3.74
C GLU A 296 -10.30 14.39 3.40
N ILE A 297 -9.39 15.15 4.03
CA ILE A 297 -9.18 16.57 3.72
C ILE A 297 -8.69 16.73 2.29
N PHE A 298 -7.70 15.95 1.85
CA PHE A 298 -7.13 16.08 0.52
C PHE A 298 -8.10 15.58 -0.57
N TYR A 299 -8.85 14.51 -0.36
CA TYR A 299 -9.84 14.06 -1.35
C TYR A 299 -10.95 15.10 -1.55
N ARG A 300 -11.38 15.79 -0.49
CA ARG A 300 -12.39 16.85 -0.61
C ARG A 300 -11.87 18.09 -1.35
N ASN A 301 -10.57 18.39 -1.24
CA ASN A 301 -9.99 19.64 -1.72
C ASN A 301 -9.01 19.46 -2.90
N GLY A 302 -8.84 18.22 -3.38
CA GLY A 302 -7.76 17.84 -4.29
C GLY A 302 -6.45 17.51 -3.53
N LEU A 303 -5.70 16.53 -4.03
CA LEU A 303 -4.37 16.22 -3.52
C LEU A 303 -3.47 17.45 -3.70
N PRO A 304 -2.75 17.90 -2.66
CA PRO A 304 -1.83 19.01 -2.79
C PRO A 304 -0.70 18.63 -3.75
N HIS A 305 -0.14 19.63 -4.44
CA HIS A 305 1.00 19.38 -5.33
C HIS A 305 2.23 18.84 -4.58
N SER A 306 2.46 19.36 -3.36
CA SER A 306 3.53 18.94 -2.46
C SER A 306 2.91 18.40 -1.18
N MET A 307 3.33 17.19 -0.77
CA MET A 307 2.82 16.58 0.46
C MET A 307 3.42 17.27 1.69
N PRO A 308 2.63 17.62 2.72
CA PRO A 308 3.13 18.35 3.88
C PRO A 308 4.18 17.54 4.65
N ILE A 309 5.20 18.23 5.16
CA ILE A 309 6.28 17.60 5.94
C ILE A 309 5.82 17.23 7.36
N GLU A 310 4.76 17.88 7.85
CA GLU A 310 4.10 17.62 9.12
C GLU A 310 3.33 16.30 9.14
N CYS A 311 3.16 15.65 7.97
CA CYS A 311 2.54 14.33 7.81
C CYS A 311 3.57 13.39 7.17
N PRO A 312 4.65 13.03 7.88
CA PRO A 312 5.80 12.39 7.28
C PRO A 312 5.48 11.01 6.69
N LEU A 313 4.57 10.26 7.30
CA LEU A 313 4.10 8.98 6.75
C LEU A 313 3.30 9.17 5.47
N PHE A 314 2.39 10.15 5.43
CA PHE A 314 1.67 10.49 4.20
C PHE A 314 2.62 10.92 3.09
N ARG A 315 3.58 11.81 3.40
CA ARG A 315 4.59 12.28 2.46
C ARG A 315 5.46 11.13 1.94
N LEU A 316 5.89 10.21 2.80
CA LEU A 316 6.65 9.02 2.41
C LEU A 316 5.88 8.11 1.44
N CYS A 317 4.56 8.05 1.56
CA CYS A 317 3.69 7.18 0.75
C CYS A 317 3.17 7.84 -0.53
N TRP A 318 3.01 9.17 -0.57
CA TRP A 318 2.26 9.86 -1.63
C TRP A 318 3.04 10.95 -2.38
N ASN A 319 4.25 11.32 -1.92
CA ASN A 319 4.94 12.46 -2.51
C ASN A 319 5.25 12.25 -4.01
N ARG A 320 5.05 13.30 -4.80
CA ARG A 320 5.40 13.36 -6.23
C ARG A 320 6.26 14.58 -6.55
N ASP A 321 6.31 15.54 -5.64
CA ASP A 321 7.10 16.76 -5.80
C ASP A 321 8.57 16.51 -5.44
N THR A 322 9.43 16.50 -6.44
CA THR A 322 10.88 16.34 -6.28
C THR A 322 11.63 17.66 -6.19
N SER A 323 10.96 18.81 -6.33
CA SER A 323 11.60 20.12 -6.46
C SER A 323 12.22 20.63 -5.15
N SER A 324 11.74 20.14 -4.01
CA SER A 324 12.08 20.62 -2.67
C SER A 324 12.87 19.61 -1.83
N LEU A 325 13.28 18.48 -2.41
CA LEU A 325 13.94 17.39 -1.69
C LEU A 325 15.39 17.75 -1.30
N GLN A 326 15.81 17.36 -0.10
CA GLN A 326 17.12 17.71 0.46
C GLN A 326 18.04 16.49 0.58
N ALA A 327 19.28 16.60 0.08
CA ALA A 327 20.26 15.52 0.07
C ALA A 327 21.25 15.52 1.25
N GLY A 328 21.21 16.53 2.11
CA GLY A 328 22.23 16.77 3.14
C GLY A 328 23.45 17.50 2.62
N THR A 329 24.38 17.85 3.51
CA THR A 329 25.54 18.71 3.18
C THR A 329 26.89 17.99 3.24
N LYS A 330 27.00 16.90 3.99
CA LYS A 330 28.26 16.13 4.16
C LYS A 330 28.22 14.73 3.57
N VAL A 331 27.03 14.23 3.28
CA VAL A 331 26.80 12.89 2.73
C VAL A 331 26.52 13.03 1.24
N LYS A 332 27.08 12.12 0.43
CA LYS A 332 26.59 11.92 -0.93
C LYS A 332 25.33 11.07 -0.82
N LEU A 333 24.17 11.61 -1.17
CA LEU A 333 22.92 10.87 -1.14
C LEU A 333 22.59 10.35 -2.54
N THR A 334 22.29 9.05 -2.64
CA THR A 334 21.65 8.45 -3.82
C THR A 334 20.27 7.96 -3.41
N LEU A 335 19.21 8.49 -3.99
CA LEU A 335 17.84 8.05 -3.72
C LEU A 335 17.40 6.98 -4.71
N ILE A 336 16.83 5.89 -4.22
CA ILE A 336 16.18 4.86 -5.02
C ILE A 336 14.74 4.76 -4.54
N HIS A 337 13.77 4.93 -5.44
CA HIS A 337 12.35 4.92 -5.07
C HIS A 337 11.48 4.20 -6.09
N GLY A 338 10.26 3.80 -5.69
CA GLY A 338 9.39 2.92 -6.47
C GLY A 338 8.26 3.64 -7.21
N HIS A 339 7.78 4.76 -6.68
CA HIS A 339 6.58 5.45 -7.16
C HIS A 339 6.92 6.73 -7.94
N ASP A 340 6.27 6.91 -9.09
CA ASP A 340 6.47 8.02 -10.04
C ASP A 340 7.78 7.91 -10.85
N LEU A 341 7.75 8.41 -12.09
CA LEU A 341 8.90 8.51 -12.97
C LEU A 341 9.80 9.70 -12.61
N ALA A 342 9.22 10.75 -12.01
CA ALA A 342 9.98 11.92 -11.60
C ALA A 342 10.97 11.56 -10.49
N SER A 343 12.22 12.00 -10.64
CA SER A 343 13.28 11.81 -9.65
C SER A 343 14.13 13.08 -9.55
N PRO A 344 14.65 13.43 -8.36
CA PRO A 344 15.68 14.45 -8.28
C PRO A 344 16.94 14.01 -9.05
N PRO A 345 17.86 14.93 -9.42
CA PRO A 345 19.07 14.59 -10.18
C PRO A 345 20.00 13.55 -9.51
N TRP A 346 19.89 13.40 -8.19
CA TRP A 346 20.61 12.43 -7.36
C TRP A 346 19.76 11.20 -7.00
N GLY A 347 18.60 11.04 -7.65
CA GLY A 347 17.68 9.93 -7.45
C GLY A 347 17.51 9.08 -8.71
N LYS A 348 17.02 7.85 -8.51
CA LYS A 348 16.58 6.94 -9.56
C LYS A 348 15.24 6.34 -9.17
N SER A 349 14.26 6.48 -10.05
CA SER A 349 13.00 5.74 -9.95
C SER A 349 13.22 4.32 -10.47
N LEU A 350 12.61 3.35 -9.78
CA LEU A 350 12.44 1.97 -10.24
C LEU A 350 10.98 1.68 -10.65
N ASP A 351 10.16 2.73 -10.81
CA ASP A 351 8.85 2.62 -11.44
C ASP A 351 9.04 2.10 -12.89
N ASN A 352 8.28 1.07 -13.28
CA ASN A 352 8.27 0.44 -14.62
C ASN A 352 9.39 -0.55 -14.98
N PHE A 353 10.33 -0.88 -14.10
CA PHE A 353 11.52 -1.66 -14.49
C PHE A 353 11.25 -3.14 -14.83
N LEU A 354 10.03 -3.61 -14.51
CA LEU A 354 9.49 -4.92 -14.88
C LEU A 354 8.05 -4.75 -15.41
N GLY A 355 7.91 -3.91 -16.44
CA GLY A 355 6.68 -3.80 -17.22
C GLY A 355 5.48 -3.24 -16.47
N LYS A 356 5.39 -1.90 -16.32
CA LYS A 356 4.07 -1.25 -16.12
C LYS A 356 3.24 -1.25 -17.41
N ASN A 357 3.93 -1.38 -18.55
CA ASN A 357 3.38 -1.34 -19.90
C ASN A 357 3.76 -2.57 -20.76
N SER A 358 4.29 -3.65 -20.17
CA SER A 358 4.54 -4.88 -20.93
C SER A 358 3.21 -5.30 -21.56
N LYS A 359 3.15 -5.27 -22.89
CA LYS A 359 1.96 -5.42 -23.73
C LYS A 359 1.31 -6.79 -23.52
N GLY A 360 0.61 -6.90 -22.41
CA GLY A 360 -0.18 -8.04 -21.98
C GLY A 360 -1.56 -7.62 -21.48
N GLY A 361 -1.97 -6.38 -21.73
CA GLY A 361 -3.35 -5.92 -21.65
C GLY A 361 -4.01 -6.13 -23.00
N LEU A 362 -5.15 -6.80 -22.98
CA LEU A 362 -5.99 -7.15 -24.11
C LEU A 362 -6.16 -6.02 -25.13
N ILE A 363 -6.27 -6.47 -26.38
CA ILE A 363 -6.91 -5.78 -27.51
C ILE A 363 -8.19 -5.09 -27.02
N ASN A 364 -8.33 -3.83 -27.41
CA ASN A 364 -9.58 -3.10 -27.39
C ASN A 364 -10.62 -3.89 -28.20
N LEU A 365 -11.39 -4.75 -27.53
CA LEU A 365 -12.69 -5.15 -28.05
C LEU A 365 -13.65 -4.06 -27.61
N ILE A 366 -13.95 -3.17 -28.54
CA ILE A 366 -15.26 -2.54 -28.58
C ILE A 366 -16.22 -3.72 -28.73
N ASP A 367 -16.76 -4.23 -27.63
CA ASP A 367 -17.96 -5.05 -27.69
C ASP A 367 -19.15 -4.08 -27.57
N PRO A 368 -19.93 -3.85 -28.64
CA PRO A 368 -21.29 -3.38 -28.47
C PRO A 368 -22.06 -4.48 -27.73
N TRP A 369 -23.21 -4.16 -27.13
CA TRP A 369 -24.08 -5.08 -26.38
C TRP A 369 -23.76 -5.19 -24.87
N TYR A 370 -24.36 -4.27 -24.11
CA TYR A 370 -25.40 -4.67 -23.15
C TYR A 370 -26.32 -3.47 -22.88
N THR A 371 -27.33 -3.30 -23.75
CA THR A 371 -28.62 -2.78 -23.32
C THR A 371 -29.28 -3.89 -22.51
N LEU A 372 -29.42 -3.72 -21.19
CA LEU A 372 -30.30 -4.59 -20.42
C LEU A 372 -31.74 -4.43 -20.94
N PRO A 373 -32.47 -5.54 -21.17
CA PRO A 373 -33.87 -5.48 -21.55
C PRO A 373 -34.69 -4.89 -20.41
N GLN A 374 -35.55 -3.93 -20.76
CA GLN A 374 -36.64 -3.52 -19.89
C GLN A 374 -37.55 -4.73 -19.65
N GLY A 375 -37.60 -5.21 -18.41
CA GLY A 375 -38.68 -6.08 -17.94
C GLY A 375 -38.21 -7.41 -17.38
N GLY A 376 -38.37 -7.54 -16.06
CA GLY A 376 -38.58 -8.84 -15.41
C GLY A 376 -37.52 -9.24 -14.39
N LEU A 377 -37.61 -8.69 -13.18
CA LEU A 377 -37.56 -9.46 -11.92
C LEU A 377 -37.97 -8.54 -10.75
N LEU A 378 -39.25 -8.62 -10.42
CA LEU A 378 -39.85 -8.11 -9.19
C LEU A 378 -39.46 -9.05 -8.04
N ARG A 379 -38.51 -8.64 -7.20
CA ARG A 379 -38.39 -8.90 -5.75
C ARG A 379 -36.93 -8.77 -5.30
N LEU A 380 -36.48 -7.53 -5.15
CA LEU A 380 -35.49 -7.06 -4.17
C LEU A 380 -35.11 -5.63 -4.57
N ASN A 381 -36.03 -4.71 -4.27
CA ASN A 381 -35.74 -3.28 -4.11
C ASN A 381 -36.97 -2.63 -3.48
N ALA A 382 -36.86 -2.31 -2.20
CA ALA A 382 -37.73 -1.35 -1.55
C ALA A 382 -36.86 -0.38 -0.74
N TYR A 383 -35.96 0.32 -1.41
CA TYR A 383 -35.54 1.64 -0.95
C TYR A 383 -36.63 2.62 -1.41
N ARG A 384 -37.46 3.09 -0.47
CA ARG A 384 -38.31 4.25 -0.73
C ARG A 384 -37.45 5.50 -0.58
N TYR A 385 -37.13 6.14 -1.69
CA TYR A 385 -36.76 7.55 -1.69
C TYR A 385 -38.01 8.35 -1.34
N GLY A 386 -38.01 9.02 -0.19
CA GLY A 386 -39.09 9.90 0.24
C GLY A 386 -38.56 11.31 0.45
N SER A 387 -39.18 12.29 -0.20
CA SER A 387 -38.99 13.71 0.12
C SER A 387 -39.92 14.06 1.28
N LEU A 388 -39.38 14.50 2.42
CA LEU A 388 -40.20 15.07 3.48
C LEU A 388 -40.20 16.60 3.31
N ALA A 389 -41.32 17.13 2.80
CA ALA A 389 -41.55 18.58 2.83
C ALA A 389 -41.93 18.97 4.27
N LEU A 390 -41.12 19.80 4.90
CA LEU A 390 -41.55 20.49 6.12
C LEU A 390 -42.70 21.46 5.75
N PRO A 391 -43.74 21.59 6.57
CA PRO A 391 -44.86 22.49 6.28
C PRO A 391 -44.35 23.93 6.10
N GLY A 392 -44.48 24.48 4.90
CA GLY A 392 -44.21 25.90 4.59
C GLY A 392 -42.93 26.19 3.79
N THR A 393 -42.13 25.22 3.38
CA THR A 393 -40.93 25.47 2.55
C THR A 393 -41.24 25.31 1.05
N PRO A 394 -40.97 26.31 0.18
CA PRO A 394 -41.13 26.18 -1.26
C PRO A 394 -40.28 25.02 -1.84
N LEU A 395 -40.87 24.24 -2.74
CA LEU A 395 -40.33 22.96 -3.26
C LEU A 395 -38.94 23.07 -3.90
N GLU A 396 -38.50 24.27 -4.25
CA GLU A 396 -37.26 24.54 -4.98
C GLU A 396 -36.01 24.62 -4.09
N LYS A 397 -36.14 24.56 -2.75
CA LYS A 397 -35.01 24.77 -1.80
C LYS A 397 -34.80 23.69 -0.73
N ALA A 398 -35.51 22.56 -0.77
CA ALA A 398 -35.31 21.49 0.20
C ALA A 398 -34.75 20.23 -0.46
N GLN A 399 -33.41 20.08 -0.48
CA GLN A 399 -32.76 18.79 -0.68
C GLN A 399 -32.00 18.42 0.60
N LEU A 400 -32.62 17.59 1.42
CA LEU A 400 -31.96 16.88 2.51
C LEU A 400 -32.05 15.40 2.16
N SER A 401 -30.91 14.81 1.80
CA SER A 401 -30.79 13.37 1.58
C SER A 401 -30.43 12.72 2.90
N TYR A 402 -31.24 11.77 3.36
CA TYR A 402 -30.91 10.93 4.50
C TYR A 402 -31.20 9.46 4.17
N ALA A 403 -30.43 8.56 4.77
CA ALA A 403 -30.68 7.12 4.77
C ALA A 403 -31.08 6.71 6.20
N VAL A 404 -32.31 6.23 6.39
CA VAL A 404 -32.71 5.57 7.65
C VAL A 404 -32.52 4.08 7.47
N VAL A 405 -31.66 3.49 8.31
CA VAL A 405 -31.58 2.03 8.46
C VAL A 405 -32.48 1.65 9.64
N ASN A 406 -33.64 1.05 9.35
CA ASN A 406 -34.41 0.36 10.38
C ASN A 406 -33.74 -0.99 10.64
N SER A 407 -33.03 -1.12 11.76
CA SER A 407 -32.76 -2.44 12.32
C SER A 407 -34.00 -2.88 13.10
N TRP A 408 -34.60 -4.00 12.69
CA TRP A 408 -35.52 -4.72 13.57
C TRP A 408 -34.71 -5.54 14.59
N PRO A 409 -35.20 -5.70 15.83
CA PRO A 409 -34.32 -6.04 16.95
C PRO A 409 -34.19 -7.56 17.13
N GLU A 410 -32.96 -8.06 17.24
CA GLU A 410 -32.69 -9.30 17.98
C GLU A 410 -32.16 -8.96 19.39
N PRO A 411 -32.74 -9.55 20.46
CA PRO A 411 -32.52 -9.11 21.83
C PRO A 411 -31.36 -9.85 22.49
N ALA A 412 -30.12 -9.73 22.00
CA ALA A 412 -28.99 -10.31 22.73
C ALA A 412 -27.60 -9.72 22.44
N LEU A 413 -27.45 -8.48 21.98
CA LEU A 413 -26.14 -7.83 21.95
C LEU A 413 -26.24 -6.36 22.37
N LYS A 414 -25.84 -6.08 23.61
CA LYS A 414 -25.54 -4.71 24.05
C LYS A 414 -24.33 -4.19 23.26
N LYS A 415 -24.56 -3.56 22.11
CA LYS A 415 -23.59 -2.67 21.46
C LYS A 415 -24.18 -1.26 21.41
N ARG A 416 -23.34 -0.29 21.78
CA ARG A 416 -23.66 1.14 21.79
C ARG A 416 -24.11 1.57 20.38
N PRO A 417 -25.12 2.45 20.22
CA PRO A 417 -25.42 3.04 18.93
C PRO A 417 -24.23 3.89 18.48
N SER A 418 -23.72 3.60 17.29
CA SER A 418 -22.86 4.53 16.54
C SER A 418 -23.78 5.66 16.07
N ILE A 419 -23.66 6.83 16.69
CA ILE A 419 -24.33 8.04 16.21
C ILE A 419 -23.59 8.48 14.94
N ILE A 420 -24.26 8.35 13.79
CA ILE A 420 -23.89 9.06 12.57
C ILE A 420 -24.48 10.47 12.73
N GLY A 421 -23.62 11.48 12.79
CA GLY A 421 -24.01 12.86 13.04
C GLY A 421 -25.02 13.40 12.02
N PHE A 422 -25.93 14.23 12.48
CA PHE A 422 -26.82 15.03 11.62
C PHE A 422 -26.03 16.22 11.07
N PHE A 423 -26.17 16.50 9.78
CA PHE A 423 -25.61 17.70 9.16
C PHE A 423 -26.74 18.59 8.66
N GLU A 424 -26.83 19.80 9.21
CA GLU A 424 -27.67 20.87 8.69
C GLU A 424 -26.78 21.72 7.77
N LYS A 425 -27.14 21.85 6.49
CA LYS A 425 -26.50 22.80 5.59
C LYS A 425 -27.16 24.16 5.81
N ASN A 426 -26.63 24.94 6.75
CA ASN A 426 -26.96 26.37 6.84
C ASN A 426 -25.90 27.20 6.12
N ASN A 427 -26.36 28.31 5.56
CA ASN A 427 -25.72 29.23 4.60
C ASN A 427 -24.20 29.45 4.72
N ASP A 428 -23.61 29.87 3.60
CA ASP A 428 -22.19 30.00 3.23
C ASP A 428 -21.23 30.76 4.20
N ASP A 429 -21.62 31.12 5.43
CA ASP A 429 -20.81 31.89 6.38
C ASP A 429 -20.33 31.12 7.62
N ASP A 430 -20.64 29.83 7.79
CA ASP A 430 -20.33 29.08 9.03
C ASP A 430 -19.26 27.98 8.89
N THR A 431 -18.36 28.11 7.90
CA THR A 431 -17.25 27.15 7.69
C THR A 431 -16.16 27.19 8.77
N ASN A 432 -16.24 28.12 9.73
CA ASN A 432 -15.24 28.26 10.80
C ASN A 432 -15.60 27.56 12.12
N SER A 433 -16.82 27.02 12.29
CA SER A 433 -17.30 26.53 13.59
C SER A 433 -17.36 24.99 13.74
N LEU A 434 -17.07 24.22 12.68
CA LEU A 434 -17.22 22.75 12.66
C LEU A 434 -15.94 21.97 12.29
N LEU A 435 -14.76 22.55 12.53
CA LEU A 435 -13.52 21.78 12.50
C LEU A 435 -13.47 20.89 13.76
N PRO A 436 -13.34 19.54 13.68
CA PRO A 436 -12.62 18.85 14.73
C PRO A 436 -11.26 19.54 14.80
N ALA A 437 -10.90 20.06 15.98
CA ALA A 437 -9.78 20.97 16.21
C ALA A 437 -8.67 20.75 15.18
N LYS A 438 -8.51 21.72 14.26
CA LYS A 438 -7.41 21.79 13.30
C LYS A 438 -6.16 21.24 13.98
N PRO A 439 -5.49 20.20 13.44
CA PRO A 439 -4.27 19.69 14.05
C PRO A 439 -3.34 20.88 14.32
N PRO A 440 -2.84 21.06 15.56
CA PRO A 440 -1.99 22.18 15.90
C PRO A 440 -0.82 22.27 14.90
N GLY A 441 -0.71 23.40 14.18
CA GLY A 441 0.41 23.66 13.25
C GLY A 441 0.13 23.55 11.75
N LEU A 442 -1.04 23.10 11.30
CA LEU A 442 -1.29 22.95 9.85
C LEU A 442 -1.55 24.30 9.15
N ASN A 443 -0.58 24.88 8.44
CA ASN A 443 -0.83 26.05 7.57
C ASN A 443 -0.83 25.62 6.10
N VAL A 444 -2.00 25.38 5.53
CA VAL A 444 -2.14 25.03 4.10
C VAL A 444 -2.17 26.32 3.29
N HIS A 445 -1.13 26.56 2.49
CA HIS A 445 -1.12 27.63 1.50
C HIS A 445 -1.53 27.06 0.14
N TRP A 446 -2.69 27.46 -0.35
CA TRP A 446 -3.14 27.17 -1.71
C TRP A 446 -2.47 28.16 -2.66
N ARG A 447 -1.89 27.67 -3.76
CA ARG A 447 -1.42 28.49 -4.88
C ARG A 447 -2.29 28.27 -6.10
#